data_AF-A0A395HBP1-F1
#
_entry.id   AF-A0A395HBP1-F1
#
_cell.length_a   1.000
_cell.length_b   1.000
_cell.length_c   1.000
_cell.angle_alpha   90.00
_cell.angle_beta   90.00
_cell.angle_gamma   90.00
#
_symmetry.space_group_name_H-M   'P 1'
#
loop_
_entity.id
_entity.type
_entity.pdbx_description
1 polymer ?
#
loop_
_entity_poly.entity_id
_entity_poly.type
_entity_poly.pdbx_seq_one_letter_code
_entity_poly.pdbx_strand_id
1 'polypeptide(L)'
;MTGNPEAFVYLILSKDICPGHGETLNVFIQAVPELINFTNKVNDLLSFYKESVISSERNGYVYHRAQASQVTIPDCLNGLVDEIHENIRRVEDIVADNPKLREVVHSYMRGYIGFHIIASI
;
A
#
# COMPACT_ATOMS: atom_id res chain seq x y z
N MET A 1 14.42 -6.97 3.48
CA MET A 1 13.42 -5.99 3.01
C MET A 1 13.24 -6.22 1.52
N THR A 2 12.11 -6.80 1.12
CA THR A 2 11.78 -7.14 -0.27
C THR A 2 10.43 -6.51 -0.57
N GLY A 3 10.25 -5.83 -1.71
CA GLY A 3 8.99 -5.17 -2.08
C GLY A 3 9.16 -3.93 -2.96
N ASN A 4 10.21 -3.14 -2.71
CA ASN A 4 10.52 -1.88 -3.42
C ASN A 4 9.31 -0.93 -3.63
N PRO A 5 8.42 -0.75 -2.63
CA PRO A 5 7.25 0.13 -2.75
C PRO A 5 7.64 1.59 -2.99
N GLU A 6 8.83 2.02 -2.58
CA GLU A 6 9.36 3.36 -2.77
C GLU A 6 9.38 3.74 -4.26
N ALA A 7 9.77 2.79 -5.13
CA ALA A 7 9.78 3.02 -6.57
C ALA A 7 8.36 3.20 -7.13
N PHE A 8 7.40 2.39 -6.69
CA PHE A 8 6.00 2.52 -7.11
C PHE A 8 5.40 3.86 -6.66
N VAL A 9 5.65 4.24 -5.41
CA VAL A 9 5.15 5.50 -4.85
C VAL A 9 5.81 6.70 -5.54
N TYR A 10 7.10 6.65 -5.84
CA TYR A 10 7.78 7.73 -6.54
C TYR A 10 7.25 7.95 -7.96
N LEU A 11 6.87 6.87 -8.66
CA LEU A 11 6.29 6.95 -10.01
C LEU A 11 4.91 7.62 -10.06
N ILE A 12 4.26 7.84 -8.91
CA ILE A 12 3.03 8.64 -8.82
C ILE A 12 3.31 10.11 -9.19
N LEU A 13 4.52 10.62 -8.93
CA LEU A 13 4.89 11.99 -9.24
C LEU A 13 5.26 12.15 -10.72
N SER A 14 4.27 12.54 -11.53
CA SER A 14 4.55 13.07 -12.88
C SER A 14 4.85 14.57 -12.83
N LYS A 15 5.57 15.07 -13.83
CA LYS A 15 5.80 16.52 -14.00
C LYS A 15 4.50 17.31 -14.14
N ASP A 16 3.44 16.66 -14.64
CA ASP A 16 2.12 17.27 -14.77
C ASP A 16 1.44 17.41 -13.41
N ILE A 17 1.73 16.52 -12.46
CA ILE A 17 1.18 16.51 -11.10
C ILE A 17 1.95 17.49 -10.20
N CYS A 18 3.28 17.44 -10.26
CA CYS A 18 4.21 18.35 -9.57
C CYS A 18 5.12 19.07 -10.58
N PRO A 19 4.66 20.18 -11.20
CA PRO A 19 5.51 21.01 -12.04
C PRO A 19 6.50 21.80 -11.16
N GLY A 20 7.56 21.13 -10.69
CA GLY A 20 8.62 21.72 -9.86
C GLY A 20 8.38 21.66 -8.34
N HIS A 21 9.45 21.91 -7.58
CA HIS A 21 9.50 21.88 -6.11
C HIS A 21 8.56 22.94 -5.48
N GLY A 22 7.29 22.60 -5.32
CA GLY A 22 6.25 23.47 -4.74
C GLY A 22 5.47 22.81 -3.61
N GLU A 23 4.42 23.49 -3.16
CA GLU A 23 3.55 23.07 -2.05
C GLU A 23 3.00 21.65 -2.20
N THR A 24 2.61 21.23 -3.41
CA THR A 24 2.15 19.86 -3.70
C THR A 24 3.21 18.80 -3.39
N LEU A 25 4.49 19.07 -3.65
CA LEU A 25 5.58 18.14 -3.35
C LEU A 25 5.77 18.02 -1.83
N ASN A 26 5.67 19.12 -1.09
CA ASN A 26 5.78 19.10 0.37
C ASN A 26 4.66 18.27 1.00
N VAL A 27 3.42 18.43 0.54
CA VAL A 27 2.28 17.63 1.00
C VAL A 27 2.47 16.17 0.61
N PHE A 28 2.88 15.88 -0.63
CA PHE A 28 3.09 14.51 -1.08
C PHE A 28 4.16 13.76 -0.27
N ILE A 29 5.29 14.41 0.04
CA ILE A 29 6.35 13.81 0.84
C ILE A 29 5.84 13.35 2.22
N GLN A 30 4.86 14.05 2.81
CA GLN A 30 4.24 13.60 4.06
C GLN A 30 3.40 12.33 3.87
N ALA A 31 2.76 12.14 2.70
CA ALA A 31 1.96 10.95 2.39
C ALA A 31 2.81 9.72 2.01
N VAL A 32 4.07 9.91 1.57
CA VAL A 32 4.94 8.83 1.08
C VAL A 32 5.09 7.66 2.06
N PRO A 33 5.36 7.86 3.37
CA PRO A 33 5.48 6.75 4.30
C PRO A 33 4.20 5.92 4.43
N GLU A 34 3.04 6.58 4.44
CA GLU A 34 1.74 5.92 4.52
C GLU A 34 1.41 5.15 3.22
N LEU A 35 1.78 5.70 2.07
CA LEU A 35 1.63 5.03 0.78
C LEU A 35 2.54 3.81 0.66
N ILE A 36 3.80 3.90 1.08
CA ILE A 36 4.73 2.75 1.13
C ILE A 36 4.14 1.63 2.00
N ASN A 37 3.63 2.01 3.16
CA ASN A 37 3.01 1.10 4.10
C ASN A 37 1.74 0.46 3.53
N PHE A 38 0.89 1.24 2.86
CA PHE A 38 -0.27 0.76 2.14
C PHE A 38 0.15 -0.27 1.08
N THR A 39 1.11 0.07 0.22
CA THR A 39 1.54 -0.77 -0.91
C THR A 39 2.06 -2.11 -0.44
N ASN A 40 2.93 -2.13 0.57
CA ASN A 40 3.44 -3.38 1.14
C ASN A 40 2.32 -4.22 1.76
N LYS A 41 1.47 -3.62 2.60
CA LYS A 41 0.42 -4.39 3.28
C LYS A 41 -0.64 -4.92 2.32
N VAL A 42 -1.02 -4.14 1.31
CA VAL A 42 -1.94 -4.59 0.25
C VAL A 42 -1.29 -5.71 -0.56
N ASN A 43 0.01 -5.61 -0.85
CA ASN A 43 0.74 -6.69 -1.49
C ASN A 43 0.68 -7.96 -0.65
N ASP A 44 1.11 -7.92 0.62
CA ASP A 44 1.11 -9.06 1.54
C ASP A 44 -0.29 -9.66 1.72
N LEU A 45 -1.33 -8.83 1.81
CA LEU A 45 -2.71 -9.27 1.96
C LEU A 45 -3.24 -9.97 0.70
N LEU A 46 -3.11 -9.32 -0.46
CA LEU A 46 -3.72 -9.81 -1.71
C LEU A 46 -2.87 -10.90 -2.38
N SER A 47 -1.55 -10.90 -2.18
CA SER A 47 -0.67 -11.96 -2.66
C SER A 47 -0.75 -13.21 -1.78
N PHE A 48 -1.21 -13.10 -0.53
CA PHE A 48 -1.26 -14.23 0.39
C PHE A 48 -1.93 -15.47 -0.22
N TYR A 49 -3.03 -15.30 -0.95
CA TYR A 49 -3.74 -16.42 -1.59
C TYR A 49 -2.86 -17.15 -2.61
N LYS A 50 -2.24 -16.41 -3.54
CA LYS A 50 -1.39 -17.00 -4.59
C LYS A 50 -0.15 -17.67 -3.98
N GLU A 51 0.46 -17.06 -2.97
CA GLU A 51 1.70 -17.54 -2.35
C GLU A 51 1.40 -18.73 -1.43
N SER A 52 0.37 -18.62 -0.61
CA SER A 52 0.13 -19.61 0.43
C SER A 52 -0.71 -20.77 -0.04
N VAL A 53 -1.81 -20.48 -0.75
CA VAL A 53 -2.81 -21.48 -1.11
C VAL A 53 -2.45 -22.16 -2.43
N ILE A 54 -1.96 -21.38 -3.41
CA ILE A 54 -1.60 -21.92 -4.73
C ILE A 54 -0.15 -22.45 -4.74
N SER A 55 0.85 -21.65 -4.35
CA SER A 55 2.27 -22.03 -4.50
C SER A 55 2.90 -22.72 -3.29
N SER A 56 2.15 -22.92 -2.20
CA SER A 56 2.63 -23.51 -0.94
C SER A 56 3.79 -22.76 -0.27
N GLU A 57 4.03 -21.51 -0.64
CA GLU A 57 5.04 -20.64 -0.03
C GLU A 57 4.65 -20.30 1.41
N ARG A 58 5.62 -20.42 2.33
CA ARG A 58 5.45 -20.11 3.76
C ARG A 58 6.44 -19.09 4.28
N ASN A 59 7.29 -18.55 3.40
CA ASN A 59 8.31 -17.56 3.73
C ASN A 59 7.83 -16.12 3.51
N GLY A 60 6.52 -15.89 3.58
CA GLY A 60 5.89 -14.58 3.40
C GLY A 60 5.69 -13.84 4.71
N TYR A 61 5.45 -12.52 4.62
CA TYR A 61 5.26 -11.64 5.77
C TYR A 61 4.20 -12.14 6.75
N VAL A 62 3.06 -12.61 6.25
CA VAL A 62 1.91 -13.06 7.08
C VAL A 62 2.30 -14.21 8.00
N TYR A 63 3.08 -15.19 7.53
CA TYR A 63 3.53 -16.30 8.38
C TYR A 63 4.53 -15.83 9.43
N HIS A 64 5.51 -15.02 9.03
CA HIS A 64 6.52 -14.47 9.95
C HIS A 64 5.87 -13.62 11.04
N ARG A 65 4.90 -12.77 10.68
CA ARG A 65 4.18 -11.93 11.62
C ARG A 65 3.28 -12.75 12.55
N ALA A 66 2.52 -13.70 12.03
CA ALA A 66 1.67 -14.57 12.86
C ALA A 66 2.50 -15.34 13.90
N GLN A 67 3.66 -15.88 13.48
CA GLN A 67 4.58 -16.57 14.39
C GLN A 67 5.18 -15.62 15.44
N ALA A 68 5.68 -14.45 15.02
CA ALA A 68 6.33 -13.49 15.93
C ALA A 68 5.34 -12.89 16.94
N SER A 69 4.10 -12.64 16.52
CA SER A 69 3.05 -12.06 17.37
C SER A 69 2.21 -13.11 18.11
N GLN A 70 2.48 -14.41 17.90
CA GLN A 70 1.72 -15.53 18.49
C GLN A 70 0.21 -15.46 18.22
N VAL A 71 -0.17 -15.04 17.02
CA VAL A 71 -1.58 -14.96 16.57
C VAL A 71 -1.84 -15.95 15.44
N THR A 72 -3.12 -16.22 15.15
CA THR A 72 -3.46 -17.07 14.01
C THR A 72 -3.25 -16.31 12.69
N ILE A 73 -3.14 -17.06 11.57
CA ILE A 73 -3.06 -16.45 10.24
C ILE A 73 -4.29 -15.57 9.93
N PRO A 74 -5.54 -16.01 10.18
CA PRO A 74 -6.71 -15.14 10.03
C PRO A 74 -6.64 -13.86 10.85
N ASP A 75 -6.19 -13.92 12.11
CA ASP A 75 -6.04 -12.73 12.96
C ASP A 75 -5.00 -11.76 12.38
N CYS A 76 -3.89 -12.29 11.85
CA CYS A 76 -2.87 -11.48 11.17
C CYS A 76 -3.43 -10.79 9.92
N LEU A 77 -4.25 -11.49 9.12
CA LEU A 77 -4.88 -10.93 7.91
C LEU A 77 -5.91 -9.85 8.28
N ASN A 78 -6.72 -10.07 9.30
CA ASN A 78 -7.67 -9.05 9.80
C ASN A 78 -6.92 -7.81 10.30
N GLY A 79 -5.83 -7.99 11.05
CA GLY A 79 -4.99 -6.87 11.49
C GLY A 79 -4.37 -6.09 10.32
N LEU A 80 -3.99 -6.77 9.24
CA LEU A 80 -3.53 -6.09 8.02
C LEU A 80 -4.64 -5.25 7.36
N VAL A 81 -5.88 -5.74 7.32
CA VAL A 81 -7.03 -4.98 6.81
C VAL A 81 -7.24 -3.70 7.62
N ASP A 82 -7.19 -3.79 8.95
CA ASP A 82 -7.34 -2.62 9.83
C ASP A 82 -6.22 -1.59 9.59
N GLU A 83 -4.96 -2.06 9.51
CA GLU A 83 -3.81 -1.20 9.23
C GLU A 83 -3.89 -0.54 7.86
N ILE A 84 -4.36 -1.26 6.83
CA ILE A 84 -4.57 -0.69 5.48
C ILE A 84 -5.61 0.43 5.55
N HIS A 85 -6.73 0.23 6.26
CA HIS A 85 -7.72 1.30 6.45
C HIS A 85 -7.14 2.52 7.17
N GLU A 86 -6.30 2.31 8.19
CA GLU A 86 -5.60 3.41 8.85
C GLU A 86 -4.64 4.14 7.91
N ASN A 87 -3.85 3.42 7.11
CA ASN A 87 -2.95 4.00 6.13
C ASN A 87 -3.73 4.86 5.11
N ILE A 88 -4.85 4.34 4.58
CA ILE A 88 -5.74 5.09 3.68
C ILE A 88 -6.24 6.36 4.35
N ARG A 89 -6.77 6.26 5.58
CA ARG A 89 -7.28 7.42 6.33
C ARG A 89 -6.21 8.49 6.52
N ARG A 90 -4.98 8.10 6.91
CA ARG A 90 -3.87 9.05 7.09
C ARG A 90 -3.49 9.71 5.76
N VAL A 91 -3.46 8.95 4.65
CA VAL A 91 -3.24 9.54 3.32
C VAL A 91 -4.32 10.56 2.98
N GLU A 92 -5.60 10.25 3.21
CA GLU A 92 -6.73 11.17 2.98
C GLU A 92 -6.58 12.47 3.78
N ASP A 93 -6.25 12.34 5.07
CA ASP A 93 -6.06 13.49 5.97
C ASP A 93 -4.92 14.39 5.48
N ILE A 94 -3.81 13.80 5.00
CA ILE A 94 -2.64 14.55 4.51
C ILE A 94 -2.96 15.32 3.22
N VAL A 95 -3.74 14.73 2.31
CA VAL A 95 -4.03 15.30 0.99
C VAL A 95 -5.37 16.04 0.92
N ALA A 96 -6.06 16.20 2.04
CA ALA A 96 -7.43 16.71 2.11
C ALA A 96 -7.62 18.07 1.39
N ASP A 97 -6.66 18.97 1.57
CA ASP A 97 -6.69 20.33 1.03
C ASP A 97 -6.08 20.44 -0.38
N ASN A 98 -5.63 19.33 -0.98
CA ASN A 98 -5.06 19.29 -2.32
C ASN A 98 -5.85 18.32 -3.23
N PRO A 99 -6.94 18.80 -3.88
CA PRO A 99 -7.83 17.94 -4.67
C PRO A 99 -7.13 17.17 -5.79
N LYS A 100 -6.14 17.81 -6.45
CA LYS A 100 -5.37 17.20 -7.53
C LYS A 100 -4.50 16.06 -7.00
N LEU A 101 -3.80 16.31 -5.89
CA LEU A 101 -3.00 15.26 -5.27
C LEU A 101 -3.89 14.13 -4.75
N ARG A 102 -5.01 14.46 -4.13
CA ARG A 102 -6.01 13.50 -3.65
C ARG A 102 -6.47 12.54 -4.76
N GLU A 103 -6.85 13.08 -5.92
CA GLU A 103 -7.25 12.27 -7.08
C GLU A 103 -6.13 11.30 -7.49
N VAL A 104 -4.90 11.79 -7.53
CA VAL A 104 -3.73 11.00 -7.92
C VAL A 104 -3.46 9.85 -6.95
N VAL A 105 -3.44 10.10 -5.63
CA VAL A 105 -3.24 9.02 -4.65
C VAL A 105 -4.39 8.03 -4.63
N HIS A 106 -5.63 8.48 -4.83
CA HIS A 106 -6.78 7.59 -4.95
C HIS A 106 -6.67 6.68 -6.17
N SER A 107 -6.28 7.26 -7.31
CA SER A 107 -6.06 6.52 -8.55
C SER A 107 -4.98 5.46 -8.37
N TYR A 108 -3.87 5.80 -7.70
CA TYR A 108 -2.82 4.85 -7.35
C TYR A 108 -3.35 3.71 -6.47
N MET A 109 -4.00 4.02 -5.35
CA MET A 109 -4.50 3.00 -4.40
C MET A 109 -5.50 2.04 -5.08
N ARG A 110 -6.45 2.59 -5.85
CA ARG A 110 -7.43 1.81 -6.61
C ARG A 110 -6.78 0.98 -7.69
N GLY A 111 -5.85 1.56 -8.44
CA GLY A 111 -5.11 0.88 -9.51
C GLY A 111 -4.27 -0.27 -8.98
N TYR A 112 -3.60 -0.09 -7.85
CA TYR A 112 -2.78 -1.14 -7.22
C TYR A 112 -3.63 -2.31 -6.74
N ILE A 113 -4.74 -2.04 -6.05
CA ILE A 113 -5.72 -3.09 -5.67
C ILE A 113 -6.28 -3.79 -6.91
N GLY A 114 -6.69 -3.02 -7.92
CA GLY A 114 -7.25 -3.55 -9.17
C GLY A 114 -6.27 -4.45 -9.92
N PHE A 115 -4.99 -4.08 -9.98
CA PHE A 115 -3.92 -4.90 -10.55
C PHE A 115 -3.86 -6.27 -9.87
N HIS A 116 -3.86 -6.30 -8.53
CA HIS A 116 -3.83 -7.56 -7.78
C HIS A 116 -5.07 -8.42 -8.00
N ILE A 117 -6.26 -7.82 -8.05
CA ILE A 117 -7.50 -8.55 -8.32
C ILE A 117 -7.44 -9.21 -9.71
N ILE A 118 -7.01 -8.47 -10.74
CA ILE A 118 -6.95 -8.97 -12.11
C ILE A 118 -5.84 -10.03 -12.26
N ALA A 119 -4.67 -9.81 -11.63
CA ALA A 119 -3.54 -10.73 -11.71
C ALA A 119 -3.70 -12.01 -10.88
N SER A 120 -4.75 -12.08 -10.04
CA SER A 120 -5.08 -13.26 -9.23
C SER A 120 -6.16 -14.15 -9.87
N ILE A 121 -6.65 -13.78 -11.06
CA ILE A 121 -7.52 -14.59 -11.94
C ILE A 121 -6.65 -15.33 -12.94
#